data_AF-A0A1X7TDR8-F1
#
_entry.id   AF-A0A1X7TDR8-F1
#
_cell.length_a   1.000
_cell.length_b   1.000
_cell.length_c   1.000
_cell.angle_alpha   90.00
_cell.angle_beta   90.00
_cell.angle_gamma   90.00
#
_symmetry.space_group_name_H-M   'P 1'
#
loop_
_entity.id
_entity.type
_entity.pdbx_description
1 polymer ?
#
loop_
_entity_poly.entity_id
_entity_poly.type
_entity_poly.pdbx_seq_one_letter_code
_entity_poly.pdbx_strand_id
1 'polypeptide(L)'
;MAAKAPDYQPVERYRHSTVRVGDYLYMWGGVQPDLPAVHNNEKKKSMCSLMEVCHLRTGRWEQKPTTGNPPLGAGGYAAAAIGREIFYFGGHCNHDNCCHNSLYSFNVDTFNWKELSSTTSHHGPMMKAYCDMIAIKMNGEDCLVVIGGVGPSSNNKPKQPGAQYSKYLSILQKCNEIHFYKLSTGQWISPTVTGDRPPPIDRFTLTSINNSSAILFGGDTGNGVSNNVYILNFTDTSV
;
A
#
# COMPACT_ATOMS: atom_id res chain seq x y z
N MET A 1 5.61 -38.50 25.87
CA MET A 1 5.89 -37.47 24.86
C MET A 1 4.57 -36.81 24.50
N ALA A 2 4.36 -35.54 24.86
CA ALA A 2 3.15 -34.82 24.47
C ALA A 2 3.23 -34.51 22.97
N ALA A 3 2.19 -34.87 22.22
CA ALA A 3 2.11 -34.53 20.80
C ALA A 3 2.16 -33.01 20.64
N LYS A 4 3.18 -32.52 19.92
CA LYS A 4 3.32 -31.11 19.58
C LYS A 4 2.09 -30.72 18.75
N ALA A 5 1.29 -29.77 19.23
CA ALA A 5 0.19 -29.21 18.45
C ALA A 5 0.70 -28.77 17.07
N PRO A 6 -0.07 -28.92 15.98
CA PRO A 6 0.37 -28.51 14.66
C PRO A 6 0.75 -27.02 14.67
N ASP A 7 1.94 -26.71 14.19
CA ASP A 7 2.41 -25.33 14.02
C ASP A 7 1.44 -24.61 13.05
N TYR A 8 0.78 -23.53 13.49
CA TYR A 8 -0.19 -22.78 12.69
C TYR A 8 0.39 -22.35 11.34
N GLN A 9 -0.44 -22.33 10.29
CA GLN A 9 -0.09 -21.84 8.96
C GLN A 9 -1.15 -20.84 8.48
N PRO A 10 -0.75 -19.72 7.85
CA PRO A 10 -1.69 -18.75 7.34
C PRO A 10 -2.50 -19.34 6.18
N VAL A 11 -3.76 -18.93 6.08
CA VAL A 11 -4.63 -19.28 4.95
C VAL A 11 -4.02 -18.75 3.64
N GLU A 12 -4.08 -19.58 2.60
CA GLU A 12 -3.68 -19.23 1.23
C GLU A 12 -4.35 -17.94 0.75
N ARG A 13 -3.55 -17.05 0.16
CA ARG A 13 -4.03 -15.74 -0.29
C ARG A 13 -3.12 -15.12 -1.33
N TYR A 14 -3.68 -14.28 -2.19
CA TYR A 14 -2.93 -13.51 -3.18
C TYR A 14 -3.21 -12.00 -3.03
N ARG A 15 -2.29 -11.15 -3.49
CA ARG A 15 -2.37 -9.67 -3.39
C ARG A 15 -2.37 -9.14 -1.95
N HIS A 16 -1.86 -9.94 -1.01
CA HIS A 16 -1.56 -9.49 0.35
C HIS A 16 -0.33 -8.57 0.34
N SER A 17 -0.12 -7.86 1.45
CA SER A 17 1.09 -7.06 1.65
C SER A 17 1.87 -7.65 2.82
N THR A 18 3.19 -7.76 2.67
CA THR A 18 4.08 -8.22 3.73
C THR A 18 5.06 -7.12 4.11
N VAL A 19 5.25 -6.86 5.40
CA VAL A 19 6.20 -5.85 5.88
C VAL A 19 7.02 -6.42 7.03
N ARG A 20 8.34 -6.26 6.97
CA ARG A 20 9.24 -6.66 8.05
C ARG A 20 9.36 -5.55 9.09
N VAL A 21 9.21 -5.89 10.36
CA VAL A 21 9.52 -5.02 11.50
C VAL A 21 10.32 -5.81 12.54
N GLY A 22 11.59 -5.47 12.70
CA GLY A 22 12.52 -6.23 13.54
C GLY A 22 12.71 -7.66 13.03
N ASP A 23 12.50 -8.64 13.92
CA ASP A 23 12.63 -10.09 13.64
C ASP A 23 11.32 -10.75 13.16
N TYR A 24 10.30 -9.94 12.87
CA TYR A 24 8.99 -10.40 12.48
C TYR A 24 8.60 -9.90 11.08
N LEU A 25 7.87 -10.74 10.36
CA LEU A 25 7.18 -10.40 9.13
C LEU A 25 5.68 -10.35 9.41
N TYR A 26 5.05 -9.23 9.08
CA TYR A 26 3.62 -9.01 9.22
C TYR A 26 2.98 -9.13 7.85
N MET A 27 1.94 -9.95 7.73
CA MET A 27 1.17 -10.13 6.50
C MET A 27 -0.29 -9.78 6.74
N TRP A 28 -0.80 -8.87 5.93
CA TRP A 28 -2.17 -8.37 6.03
C TRP A 28 -2.83 -8.19 4.66
N GLY A 29 -4.17 -8.27 4.67
CA GLY A 29 -4.98 -8.27 3.46
C GLY A 29 -4.74 -9.52 2.63
N GLY A 30 -5.02 -9.41 1.33
CA GLY A 30 -5.00 -10.50 0.38
C GLY A 30 -6.37 -11.16 0.23
N VAL A 31 -6.69 -11.53 -1.01
CA VAL A 31 -7.90 -12.30 -1.29
C VAL A 31 -7.61 -13.72 -0.85
N GLN A 32 -8.38 -14.17 0.13
CA GLN A 32 -8.32 -15.51 0.70
C GLN A 32 -9.66 -16.23 0.47
N PRO A 33 -9.71 -17.57 0.55
CA PRO A 33 -10.95 -18.33 0.61
C PRO A 33 -11.94 -17.71 1.60
N ASP A 34 -13.22 -17.82 1.30
CA ASP A 34 -14.33 -17.32 2.13
C ASP A 34 -14.48 -15.80 2.27
N LEU A 35 -13.53 -14.99 1.79
CA LEU A 35 -13.59 -13.54 1.91
C LEU A 35 -14.78 -13.00 1.08
N PRO A 36 -15.78 -12.37 1.72
CA PRO A 36 -16.95 -11.89 1.00
C PRO A 36 -16.62 -10.82 -0.03
N ALA A 37 -17.11 -11.00 -1.26
CA ALA A 37 -17.08 -9.99 -2.31
C ALA A 37 -18.21 -8.97 -2.11
N VAL A 38 -18.19 -8.25 -0.97
CA VAL A 38 -19.12 -7.16 -0.64
C VAL A 38 -18.33 -6.00 -0.02
N HIS A 39 -18.87 -4.78 -0.08
CA HIS A 39 -18.21 -3.62 0.51
C HIS A 39 -17.95 -3.79 2.02
N ASN A 40 -18.97 -4.23 2.76
CA ASN A 40 -18.92 -4.36 4.21
C ASN A 40 -19.94 -5.39 4.70
N ASN A 41 -19.51 -6.32 5.54
CA ASN A 41 -20.35 -7.15 6.38
C ASN A 41 -19.54 -7.68 7.59
N GLU A 42 -20.19 -8.32 8.54
CA GLU A 42 -19.52 -8.82 9.75
C GLU A 42 -18.47 -9.89 9.46
N LYS A 43 -18.72 -10.79 8.50
CA LYS A 43 -17.73 -11.83 8.10
C LYS A 43 -16.44 -11.18 7.58
N LYS A 44 -16.55 -10.17 6.71
CA LYS A 44 -15.40 -9.43 6.17
C LYS A 44 -14.66 -8.65 7.25
N LYS A 45 -15.38 -7.95 8.12
CA LYS A 45 -14.77 -7.27 9.28
C LYS A 45 -13.96 -8.23 10.14
N SER A 46 -14.54 -9.39 10.48
CA SER A 46 -13.88 -10.42 11.27
C SER A 46 -12.58 -10.91 10.61
N MET A 47 -12.63 -11.18 9.30
CA MET A 47 -11.45 -11.66 8.56
C MET A 47 -10.37 -10.58 8.40
N CYS A 48 -10.74 -9.31 8.16
CA CYS A 48 -9.81 -8.19 8.05
C CYS A 48 -9.21 -7.75 9.41
N SER A 49 -9.79 -8.21 10.52
CA SER A 49 -9.33 -7.91 11.90
C SER A 49 -8.24 -8.86 12.41
N LEU A 50 -7.64 -9.65 11.53
CA LEU A 50 -6.59 -10.61 11.83
C LEU A 50 -5.29 -10.19 11.14
N MET A 51 -4.18 -10.30 11.87
CA MET A 51 -2.82 -10.09 11.39
C MET A 51 -2.05 -11.41 11.43
N GLU A 52 -1.48 -11.82 10.31
CA GLU A 52 -0.57 -12.95 10.27
C GLU A 52 0.83 -12.47 10.61
N VAL A 53 1.51 -13.14 11.54
CA VAL A 53 2.84 -12.75 12.02
C VAL A 53 3.77 -13.96 11.92
N CYS A 54 4.89 -13.80 11.23
CA CYS A 54 5.94 -14.81 11.12
C CYS A 54 7.17 -14.38 11.89
N HIS A 55 7.62 -15.22 12.83
CA HIS A 55 8.92 -15.04 13.46
C HIS A 55 10.02 -15.52 12.50
N LEU A 56 10.75 -14.60 11.88
CA LEU A 56 11.66 -14.88 10.77
C LEU A 56 12.76 -15.91 11.12
N ARG A 57 13.32 -15.84 12.33
CA ARG A 57 14.36 -16.79 12.77
C ARG A 57 13.88 -18.23 12.89
N THR A 58 12.61 -18.45 13.20
CA THR A 58 12.06 -19.80 13.46
C THR A 58 11.12 -20.27 12.36
N GLY A 59 10.69 -19.39 11.47
CA GLY A 59 9.69 -19.66 10.43
C GLY A 59 8.29 -19.94 10.99
N ARG A 60 8.05 -19.72 12.30
CA ARG A 60 6.76 -20.00 12.93
C ARG A 60 5.79 -18.87 12.68
N TRP A 61 4.59 -19.23 12.26
CA TRP A 61 3.48 -18.32 12.07
C TRP A 61 2.55 -18.33 13.28
N GLU A 62 1.97 -17.17 13.55
CA GLU A 62 0.86 -16.97 14.48
C GLU A 62 -0.14 -16.01 13.85
N GLN A 63 -1.42 -16.16 14.18
CA GLN A 63 -2.46 -15.21 13.83
C GLN A 63 -2.87 -14.45 15.07
N LYS A 64 -2.95 -13.12 14.95
CA LYS A 64 -3.29 -12.24 16.06
C LYS A 64 -4.49 -11.35 15.73
N PRO A 65 -5.49 -11.26 16.63
CA PRO A 65 -6.56 -10.28 16.48
C PRO A 65 -6.01 -8.87 16.60
N THR A 66 -6.69 -7.92 15.96
CA THR A 66 -6.34 -6.50 15.94
C THR A 66 -7.51 -5.63 16.40
N THR A 67 -7.23 -4.37 16.72
CA THR A 67 -8.21 -3.37 17.18
C THR A 67 -8.13 -2.09 16.35
N GLY A 68 -9.08 -1.15 16.46
CA GLY A 68 -8.94 0.18 15.83
C GLY A 68 -9.46 0.31 14.39
N ASN A 69 -10.45 -0.52 14.00
CA ASN A 69 -11.12 -0.47 12.70
C ASN A 69 -10.16 -0.61 11.51
N PRO A 70 -9.63 -1.82 11.25
CA PRO A 70 -8.82 -2.07 10.06
C PRO A 70 -9.57 -1.72 8.77
N PRO A 71 -8.85 -1.35 7.70
CA PRO A 71 -9.47 -1.19 6.40
C PRO A 71 -10.17 -2.49 5.95
N LEU A 72 -11.32 -2.36 5.27
CA LEU A 72 -12.09 -3.51 4.79
C LEU A 72 -11.66 -3.97 3.39
N GLY A 73 -10.42 -3.69 3.00
CA GLY A 73 -9.96 -4.07 1.68
C GLY A 73 -9.52 -5.52 1.60
N ALA A 74 -9.41 -5.99 0.37
CA ALA A 74 -9.08 -7.37 0.07
C ALA A 74 -7.70 -7.54 -0.53
N GLY A 75 -7.12 -6.55 -1.20
CA GLY A 75 -5.75 -6.71 -1.66
C GLY A 75 -5.23 -5.57 -2.52
N GLY A 76 -3.94 -5.66 -2.83
CA GLY A 76 -3.23 -4.64 -3.60
C GLY A 76 -2.96 -3.36 -2.81
N TYR A 77 -2.83 -3.48 -1.49
CA TYR A 77 -2.38 -2.39 -0.63
C TYR A 77 -0.88 -2.14 -0.85
N ALA A 78 -0.50 -0.87 -0.92
CA ALA A 78 0.88 -0.50 -0.74
C ALA A 78 1.19 -0.44 0.77
N ALA A 79 2.38 -0.89 1.17
CA ALA A 79 2.74 -0.92 2.59
C ALA A 79 4.22 -0.61 2.83
N ALA A 80 4.49 0.13 3.91
CA ALA A 80 5.85 0.50 4.33
C ALA A 80 5.91 0.58 5.86
N ALA A 81 7.10 0.47 6.46
CA ALA A 81 7.28 0.62 7.91
C ALA A 81 8.21 1.79 8.26
N ILE A 82 7.89 2.46 9.35
CA ILE A 82 8.76 3.43 10.03
C ILE A 82 8.77 3.08 11.51
N GLY A 83 9.93 2.64 12.02
CA GLY A 83 10.04 2.17 13.40
C GLY A 83 9.14 0.96 13.69
N ARG A 84 8.21 1.11 14.65
CA ARG A 84 7.22 0.09 15.07
C ARG A 84 5.82 0.33 14.47
N GLU A 85 5.72 1.21 13.47
CA GLU A 85 4.48 1.50 12.77
C GLU A 85 4.56 0.96 11.33
N ILE A 86 3.53 0.24 10.90
CA ILE A 86 3.33 -0.17 9.52
C ILE A 86 2.21 0.67 8.92
N PHE A 87 2.44 1.23 7.73
CA PHE A 87 1.49 2.04 7.02
C PHE A 87 0.91 1.25 5.86
N TYR A 88 -0.40 1.40 5.62
CA TYR A 88 -1.12 0.78 4.52
C TYR A 88 -1.90 1.83 3.75
N PHE A 89 -1.70 1.87 2.43
CA PHE A 89 -2.35 2.82 1.54
C PHE A 89 -3.18 2.12 0.46
N GLY A 90 -4.39 2.63 0.24
CA GLY A 90 -5.22 2.34 -0.93
C GLY A 90 -5.91 0.99 -0.89
N GLY A 91 -5.70 0.16 -1.91
CA GLY A 91 -6.23 -1.20 -2.02
C GLY A 91 -7.60 -1.31 -2.68
N HIS A 92 -7.94 -2.53 -3.12
CA HIS A 92 -9.22 -2.89 -3.72
C HIS A 92 -10.06 -3.72 -2.74
N CYS A 93 -11.35 -3.45 -2.65
CA CYS A 93 -12.20 -4.08 -1.65
C CYS A 93 -12.82 -5.43 -2.05
N ASN A 94 -12.42 -6.04 -3.17
CA ASN A 94 -13.02 -7.27 -3.75
C ASN A 94 -14.49 -7.14 -4.17
N HIS A 95 -15.00 -5.92 -4.31
CA HIS A 95 -16.36 -5.68 -4.80
C HIS A 95 -16.32 -4.63 -5.91
N ASP A 96 -16.81 -5.01 -7.08
CA ASP A 96 -16.79 -4.20 -8.31
C ASP A 96 -15.41 -3.56 -8.57
N ASN A 97 -15.39 -2.26 -8.84
CA ASN A 97 -14.20 -1.46 -9.10
C ASN A 97 -13.87 -0.56 -7.91
N CYS A 98 -14.29 -0.94 -6.70
CA CYS A 98 -14.13 -0.09 -5.52
C CYS A 98 -12.70 -0.20 -4.96
N CYS A 99 -11.90 0.80 -5.31
CA CYS A 99 -10.59 1.06 -4.72
C CYS A 99 -10.70 2.20 -3.69
N HIS A 100 -9.72 2.25 -2.79
CA HIS A 100 -9.61 3.29 -1.76
C HIS A 100 -8.31 4.09 -1.95
N ASN A 101 -8.20 5.22 -1.25
CA ASN A 101 -6.97 6.02 -1.07
C ASN A 101 -6.78 6.40 0.41
N SER A 102 -7.45 5.69 1.32
CA SER A 102 -7.20 5.89 2.73
C SER A 102 -5.80 5.44 3.12
N LEU A 103 -5.26 6.08 4.15
CA LEU A 103 -4.00 5.74 4.77
C LEU A 103 -4.27 5.34 6.22
N TYR A 104 -3.77 4.17 6.60
CA TYR A 104 -3.85 3.65 7.95
C TYR A 104 -2.45 3.39 8.48
N SER A 105 -2.26 3.59 9.78
CA SER A 105 -1.11 3.04 10.52
C SER A 105 -1.55 1.85 11.36
N PHE A 106 -0.62 0.92 11.56
CA PHE A 106 -0.76 -0.26 12.41
C PHE A 106 0.45 -0.33 13.34
N ASN A 107 0.19 -0.21 14.63
CA ASN A 107 1.22 -0.30 15.65
C ASN A 107 1.46 -1.77 16.02
N VAL A 108 2.68 -2.26 15.80
CA VAL A 108 2.99 -3.68 15.97
C VAL A 108 3.18 -4.13 17.42
N ASP A 109 3.26 -3.19 18.36
CA ASP A 109 3.32 -3.48 19.80
C ASP A 109 1.92 -3.67 20.40
N THR A 110 0.97 -2.84 19.96
CA THR A 110 -0.40 -2.81 20.50
C THR A 110 -1.41 -3.54 19.63
N PHE A 111 -1.04 -3.92 18.40
CA PHE A 111 -1.94 -4.52 17.40
C PHE A 111 -3.17 -3.64 17.13
N ASN A 112 -2.95 -2.32 17.11
CA ASN A 112 -3.98 -1.31 16.92
C ASN A 112 -3.83 -0.59 15.58
N TRP A 113 -4.95 -0.44 14.88
CA TRP A 113 -5.10 0.34 13.67
C TRP A 113 -5.52 1.77 13.99
N LYS A 114 -5.01 2.71 13.20
CA LYS A 114 -5.42 4.12 13.23
C LYS A 114 -5.57 4.65 11.82
N GLU A 115 -6.71 5.24 11.51
CA GLU A 115 -6.89 5.98 10.27
C GLU A 115 -6.13 7.31 10.35
N LEU A 116 -5.26 7.57 9.38
CA LEU A 116 -4.52 8.83 9.26
C LEU A 116 -5.09 9.73 8.17
N SER A 117 -5.69 9.14 7.13
CA SER A 117 -6.35 9.86 6.05
C SER A 117 -7.51 9.02 5.53
N SER A 118 -8.72 9.56 5.56
CA SER A 118 -9.92 8.87 5.08
C SER A 118 -9.99 8.86 3.55
N THR A 119 -10.75 7.91 3.01
CA THR A 119 -10.97 7.83 1.56
C THR A 119 -11.72 9.07 1.05
N THR A 120 -11.25 9.69 -0.03
CA THR A 120 -11.85 10.89 -0.63
C THR A 120 -11.65 10.95 -2.14
N SER A 121 -12.57 11.58 -2.86
CA SER A 121 -12.50 11.79 -4.33
C SER A 121 -12.02 13.19 -4.72
N HIS A 122 -11.74 14.06 -3.75
CA HIS A 122 -11.54 15.50 -3.99
C HIS A 122 -10.09 15.97 -3.81
N HIS A 123 -9.32 15.34 -2.92
CA HIS A 123 -7.98 15.81 -2.55
C HIS A 123 -7.01 14.64 -2.35
N GLY A 124 -5.75 14.85 -2.72
CA GLY A 124 -4.69 13.87 -2.55
C GLY A 124 -4.62 12.85 -3.69
N PRO A 125 -4.03 11.66 -3.43
CA PRO A 125 -3.82 10.66 -4.45
C PRO A 125 -5.15 10.05 -4.92
N MET A 126 -5.25 9.60 -6.18
CA MET A 126 -6.44 8.89 -6.63
C MET A 126 -6.66 7.59 -5.84
N MET A 127 -7.92 7.16 -5.73
CA MET A 127 -8.29 5.84 -5.20
C MET A 127 -7.78 4.73 -6.13
N LYS A 128 -6.95 3.84 -5.59
CA LYS A 128 -6.19 2.87 -6.39
C LYS A 128 -5.71 1.66 -5.60
N ALA A 129 -5.38 0.61 -6.32
CA ALA A 129 -4.71 -0.58 -5.84
C ALA A 129 -3.46 -0.87 -6.70
N TYR A 130 -2.60 -1.76 -6.23
CA TYR A 130 -1.37 -2.18 -6.92
C TYR A 130 -0.40 -1.02 -7.24
N CYS A 131 -0.51 0.06 -6.48
CA CYS A 131 0.57 1.03 -6.28
C CYS A 131 1.61 0.44 -5.33
N ASP A 132 2.73 1.15 -5.15
CA ASP A 132 3.72 0.81 -4.13
C ASP A 132 4.03 2.03 -3.26
N MET A 133 4.57 1.78 -2.07
CA MET A 133 4.85 2.79 -1.05
C MET A 133 6.18 2.52 -0.37
N ILE A 134 6.93 3.58 -0.14
CA ILE A 134 8.19 3.54 0.61
C ILE A 134 8.22 4.63 1.67
N ALA A 135 9.03 4.42 2.70
CA ALA A 135 9.41 5.45 3.64
C ALA A 135 10.75 6.07 3.24
N ILE A 136 10.83 7.39 3.32
CA ILE A 136 12.04 8.19 3.10
C ILE A 136 12.19 9.21 4.22
N LYS A 137 13.38 9.81 4.34
CA LYS A 137 13.59 10.98 5.19
C LYS A 137 13.79 12.21 4.32
N MET A 138 12.95 13.22 4.52
CA MET A 138 13.04 14.52 3.88
C MET A 138 13.25 15.57 4.98
N ASN A 139 14.39 16.26 4.96
CA ASN A 139 14.82 17.21 6.00
C ASN A 139 14.82 16.63 7.42
N GLY A 140 15.17 15.35 7.56
CA GLY A 140 15.14 14.65 8.85
C GLY A 140 13.74 14.17 9.28
N GLU A 141 12.67 14.61 8.62
CA GLU A 141 11.30 14.13 8.86
C GLU A 141 11.00 12.87 8.06
N ASP A 142 10.29 11.93 8.67
CA ASP A 142 9.81 10.73 7.99
C ASP A 142 8.60 11.05 7.10
N CYS A 143 8.68 10.61 5.85
CA CYS A 143 7.65 10.82 4.84
C CYS A 143 7.38 9.52 4.09
N LEU A 144 6.11 9.29 3.74
CA LEU A 144 5.71 8.18 2.89
C LEU A 144 5.59 8.66 1.45
N VAL A 145 6.13 7.91 0.50
CA VAL A 145 5.97 8.19 -0.94
C VAL A 145 5.14 7.07 -1.55
N VAL A 146 4.05 7.43 -2.21
CA VAL A 146 3.15 6.50 -2.93
C VAL A 146 3.25 6.76 -4.43
N ILE A 147 3.47 5.71 -5.22
CA ILE A 147 3.67 5.82 -6.67
C ILE A 147 2.73 4.91 -7.44
N GLY A 148 2.28 5.39 -8.61
CA GLY A 148 1.58 4.61 -9.62
C GLY A 148 0.29 3.99 -9.10
N GLY A 149 -0.13 2.87 -9.70
CA GLY A 149 -1.31 2.08 -9.36
C GLY A 149 -2.45 2.20 -10.36
N VAL A 150 -3.52 1.45 -10.11
CA VAL A 150 -4.72 1.37 -10.95
C VAL A 150 -5.99 1.54 -10.13
N GLY A 151 -6.96 2.28 -10.67
CA GLY A 151 -8.26 2.48 -10.04
C GLY A 151 -9.29 3.06 -11.01
N PRO A 152 -10.51 3.35 -10.54
CA PRO A 152 -11.57 3.93 -11.38
C PRO A 152 -11.15 5.25 -12.05
N SER A 153 -11.63 5.47 -13.27
CA SER A 153 -11.33 6.70 -14.02
C SER A 153 -12.10 7.94 -13.53
N SER A 154 -13.23 7.74 -12.86
CA SER A 154 -14.16 8.80 -12.46
C SER A 154 -13.76 9.56 -11.18
N ASN A 155 -12.82 9.03 -10.40
CA ASN A 155 -12.59 9.44 -9.02
C ASN A 155 -11.30 10.25 -8.78
N ASN A 156 -10.72 10.79 -9.85
CA ASN A 156 -9.48 11.54 -9.79
C ASN A 156 -9.69 13.01 -10.21
N LYS A 157 -10.25 13.81 -9.30
CA LYS A 157 -10.56 15.23 -9.54
C LYS A 157 -10.16 16.10 -8.34
N PRO A 158 -9.20 17.04 -8.49
CA PRO A 158 -8.37 17.28 -9.67
C PRO A 158 -7.31 16.20 -9.85
N LYS A 159 -6.89 15.96 -11.10
CA LYS A 159 -5.74 15.12 -11.40
C LYS A 159 -4.47 15.74 -10.85
N GLN A 160 -3.51 14.91 -10.41
CA GLN A 160 -2.20 15.41 -10.04
C GLN A 160 -1.54 16.14 -11.23
N PRO A 161 -1.04 17.38 -11.05
CA PRO A 161 -0.31 18.11 -12.08
C PRO A 161 0.86 17.32 -12.68
N GLY A 162 0.95 17.33 -14.02
CA GLY A 162 1.97 16.62 -14.78
C GLY A 162 1.85 15.10 -14.79
N ALA A 163 0.91 14.50 -14.05
CA ALA A 163 0.70 13.05 -14.08
C ALA A 163 -0.08 12.65 -15.33
N GLN A 164 0.24 11.45 -15.83
CA GLN A 164 -0.39 10.81 -16.97
C GLN A 164 -1.28 9.66 -16.49
N TYR A 165 -2.25 9.34 -17.33
CA TYR A 165 -3.25 8.30 -17.06
C TYR A 165 -3.48 7.51 -18.34
N SER A 166 -3.42 6.19 -18.26
CA SER A 166 -3.73 5.31 -19.38
C SER A 166 -4.98 4.50 -19.07
N LYS A 167 -5.89 4.42 -20.04
CA LYS A 167 -7.13 3.66 -19.88
C LYS A 167 -6.79 2.17 -19.75
N TYR A 168 -7.41 1.51 -18.78
CA TYR A 168 -7.27 0.08 -18.55
C TYR A 168 -8.67 -0.51 -18.37
N LEU A 169 -9.05 -1.47 -19.22
CA LEU A 169 -10.44 -1.93 -19.31
C LEU A 169 -11.42 -0.74 -19.52
N SER A 170 -12.73 -0.97 -19.47
CA SER A 170 -13.71 0.07 -19.81
C SER A 170 -13.69 1.26 -18.86
N ILE A 171 -13.49 1.03 -17.55
CA ILE A 171 -13.71 2.03 -16.48
C ILE A 171 -12.54 2.22 -15.51
N LEU A 172 -11.42 1.51 -15.68
CA LEU A 172 -10.22 1.70 -14.87
C LEU A 172 -9.19 2.54 -15.63
N GLN A 173 -8.25 3.11 -14.88
CA GLN A 173 -7.08 3.78 -15.41
C GLN A 173 -5.86 3.45 -14.55
N LYS A 174 -4.71 3.25 -15.20
CA LYS A 174 -3.40 3.29 -14.54
C LYS A 174 -2.97 4.74 -14.43
N CYS A 175 -2.20 5.08 -13.40
CA CYS A 175 -1.58 6.40 -13.25
C CYS A 175 -0.08 6.28 -12.99
N ASN A 176 0.63 7.39 -13.14
CA ASN A 176 2.00 7.56 -12.65
C ASN A 176 2.07 8.68 -11.60
N GLU A 177 0.99 8.79 -10.81
CA GLU A 177 0.95 9.71 -9.68
C GLU A 177 2.11 9.43 -8.72
N ILE A 178 2.67 10.49 -8.14
CA ILE A 178 3.70 10.41 -7.08
C ILE A 178 3.24 11.33 -5.98
N HIS A 179 2.89 10.82 -4.82
CA HIS A 179 2.42 11.62 -3.69
C HIS A 179 3.26 11.38 -2.45
N PHE A 180 3.44 12.45 -1.68
CA PHE A 180 4.15 12.44 -0.41
C PHE A 180 3.11 12.59 0.71
N TYR A 181 3.20 11.80 1.76
CA TYR A 181 2.45 12.01 2.99
C TYR A 181 3.42 12.43 4.10
N LYS A 182 3.30 13.67 4.57
CA LYS A 182 4.08 14.17 5.71
C LYS A 182 3.42 13.74 7.01
N LEU A 183 4.10 12.89 7.78
CA LEU A 183 3.59 12.40 9.06
C LEU A 183 3.47 13.52 10.11
N SER A 184 4.34 14.53 10.04
CA SER A 184 4.36 15.69 10.94
C SER A 184 3.09 16.54 10.84
N THR A 185 2.56 16.71 9.63
CA THR A 185 1.36 17.55 9.36
C THR A 185 0.10 16.74 9.06
N GLY A 186 0.23 15.45 8.76
CA GLY A 186 -0.88 14.59 8.34
C GLY A 186 -1.42 14.92 6.94
N GLN A 187 -0.59 15.52 6.07
CA GLN A 187 -1.04 16.03 4.77
C GLN A 187 -0.37 15.34 3.58
N TRP A 188 -1.16 15.16 2.52
CA TRP A 188 -0.70 14.77 1.20
C TRP A 188 -0.14 15.96 0.42
N ILE A 189 0.98 15.76 -0.26
CA ILE A 189 1.66 16.77 -1.06
C ILE A 189 1.95 16.19 -2.45
N SER A 190 1.70 17.02 -3.47
CA SER A 190 2.13 16.77 -4.83
C SER A 190 3.52 17.38 -5.04
N PRO A 191 4.57 16.58 -5.27
CA PRO A 191 5.90 17.08 -5.56
C PRO A 191 5.97 17.64 -6.98
N THR A 192 6.95 18.51 -7.23
CA THR A 192 7.44 18.78 -8.58
C THR A 192 8.30 17.60 -9.02
N VAL A 193 8.02 17.07 -10.22
CA VAL A 193 8.82 15.98 -10.81
C VAL A 193 9.66 16.56 -11.94
N THR A 194 10.97 16.33 -11.89
CA THR A 194 11.92 16.67 -12.94
C THR A 194 12.45 15.39 -13.59
N GLY A 195 12.87 15.49 -14.86
CA GLY A 195 13.30 14.32 -15.64
C GLY A 195 12.15 13.41 -16.06
N ASP A 196 12.48 12.16 -16.38
CA ASP A 196 11.53 11.19 -16.91
C ASP A 196 10.68 10.56 -15.81
N ARG A 197 9.36 10.73 -15.95
CA ARG A 197 8.38 10.03 -15.11
C ARG A 197 8.19 8.60 -15.64
N PRO A 198 8.03 7.57 -14.79
CA PRO A 198 7.57 6.28 -15.27
C PRO A 198 6.23 6.44 -16.00
N PRO A 199 5.93 5.62 -17.02
CA PRO A 199 4.61 5.61 -17.65
C PRO A 199 3.54 5.25 -16.61
N PRO A 200 2.25 5.49 -16.88
CA PRO A 200 1.18 4.97 -16.03
C PRO A 200 1.33 3.47 -15.81
N ILE A 201 1.49 3.05 -14.55
CA ILE A 201 2.04 1.74 -14.20
C ILE A 201 1.44 1.20 -12.90
N ASP A 202 1.20 -0.11 -12.83
CA ASP A 202 0.80 -0.84 -11.62
C ASP A 202 1.61 -2.15 -11.49
N ARG A 203 1.52 -2.84 -10.34
CA ARG A 203 2.19 -4.15 -10.10
C ARG A 203 3.71 -4.16 -10.35
N PHE A 204 4.37 -3.02 -10.14
CA PHE A 204 5.83 -2.91 -10.15
C PHE A 204 6.39 -3.20 -8.75
N THR A 205 7.73 -3.21 -8.63
CA THR A 205 8.42 -3.23 -7.34
C THR A 205 9.11 -1.89 -7.11
N LEU A 206 8.90 -1.31 -5.93
CA LEU A 206 9.60 -0.13 -5.45
C LEU A 206 10.43 -0.48 -4.21
N THR A 207 11.67 -0.05 -4.15
CA THR A 207 12.54 -0.32 -3.00
C THR A 207 13.43 0.88 -2.73
N SER A 208 13.48 1.31 -1.47
CA SER A 208 14.41 2.36 -1.04
C SER A 208 15.85 1.89 -1.22
N ILE A 209 16.67 2.69 -1.91
CA ILE A 209 18.13 2.49 -1.98
C ILE A 209 18.76 3.06 -0.71
N ASN A 210 18.28 4.23 -0.29
CA ASN A 210 18.68 4.92 0.92
C ASN A 210 17.53 5.86 1.37
N ASN A 211 17.83 6.75 2.32
CA ASN A 211 16.84 7.64 2.91
C ASN A 211 16.26 8.69 1.95
N SER A 212 16.84 8.91 0.77
CA SER A 212 16.42 9.95 -0.19
C SER A 212 16.32 9.44 -1.62
N SER A 213 16.40 8.13 -1.85
CA SER A 213 16.28 7.57 -3.20
C SER A 213 15.71 6.16 -3.21
N ALA A 214 15.10 5.80 -4.33
CA ALA A 214 14.49 4.49 -4.54
C ALA A 214 14.68 4.00 -5.97
N ILE A 215 14.61 2.68 -6.13
CA ILE A 215 14.59 2.01 -7.42
C ILE A 215 13.18 1.48 -7.68
N LEU A 216 12.66 1.75 -8.88
CA LEU A 216 11.43 1.16 -9.41
C LEU A 216 11.80 0.24 -10.57
N PHE A 217 11.29 -0.99 -10.55
CA PHE A 217 11.52 -1.97 -11.60
C PHE A 217 10.25 -2.74 -11.96
N GLY A 218 10.13 -3.11 -13.23
CA GLY A 218 9.06 -3.96 -13.71
C GLY A 218 7.74 -3.23 -13.90
N GLY A 219 6.63 -3.94 -13.66
CA GLY A 219 5.27 -3.40 -13.68
C GLY A 219 4.53 -3.58 -15.00
N ASP A 220 3.22 -3.41 -14.95
CA ASP A 220 2.33 -3.46 -16.10
C ASP A 220 1.91 -2.04 -16.51
N THR A 221 2.15 -1.70 -17.77
CA THR A 221 1.93 -0.36 -18.33
C THR A 221 0.81 -0.38 -19.38
N GLY A 222 0.58 0.74 -20.07
CA GLY A 222 -0.26 0.75 -21.28
C GLY A 222 0.34 0.00 -22.46
N ASN A 223 1.67 -0.22 -22.47
CA ASN A 223 2.41 -0.84 -23.56
C ASN A 223 2.82 -2.30 -23.23
N GLY A 224 2.23 -2.88 -22.18
CA GLY A 224 2.57 -4.21 -21.67
C GLY A 224 3.50 -4.18 -20.45
N VAL A 225 4.04 -5.35 -20.11
CA VAL A 225 4.94 -5.52 -18.97
C VAL A 225 6.28 -4.83 -19.27
N SER A 226 6.71 -3.96 -18.37
CA SER A 226 7.92 -3.17 -18.48
C SER A 226 9.12 -3.93 -17.92
N ASN A 227 10.29 -3.75 -18.55
CA ASN A 227 11.60 -4.12 -18.02
C ASN A 227 12.46 -2.88 -17.71
N ASN A 228 11.86 -1.68 -17.77
CA ASN A 228 12.57 -0.44 -17.47
C ASN A 228 12.89 -0.33 -15.98
N VAL A 229 14.02 0.32 -15.70
CA VAL A 229 14.46 0.69 -14.35
C VAL A 229 14.39 2.20 -14.23
N TYR A 230 13.83 2.68 -13.12
CA TYR A 230 13.84 4.09 -12.76
C TYR A 230 14.53 4.26 -11.41
N ILE A 231 15.43 5.24 -11.32
CA ILE A 231 16.01 5.70 -10.06
C ILE A 231 15.34 7.03 -9.72
N LEU A 232 14.65 7.05 -8.59
CA LEU A 232 13.94 8.20 -8.07
C LEU A 232 14.77 8.84 -6.98
N ASN A 233 15.04 10.13 -7.11
CA ASN A 233 15.71 10.92 -6.08
C ASN A 233 14.70 11.90 -5.47
N PHE A 234 14.68 11.96 -4.15
CA PHE A 234 13.77 12.80 -3.38
C PHE A 234 14.57 13.90 -2.71
N THR A 235 14.49 15.10 -3.27
CA THR A 235 15.19 16.29 -2.80
C THR A 235 14.18 17.33 -2.36
N ASP A 236 14.50 18.06 -1.30
CA ASP A 236 13.82 19.31 -1.04
C ASP A 236 14.42 20.42 -1.92
N THR A 237 13.55 21.23 -2.52
CA THR A 237 13.93 22.42 -3.29
C THR A 237 13.42 23.68 -2.62
N SER A 238 13.11 23.65 -1.32
CA SER A 238 12.90 24.87 -0.54
C SER A 238 14.20 25.70 -0.57
N VAL A 239 14.18 26.71 -1.44
CA VAL A 239 15.15 27.83 -1.45
C VAL A 239 14.67 28.86 -0.46
#